data_AF-W7WWS3-F1
#
_entry.id   AF-W7WWS3-F1
#
_cell.length_a   1.000
_cell.length_b   1.000
_cell.length_c   1.000
_cell.angle_alpha   90.00
_cell.angle_beta   90.00
_cell.angle_gamma   90.00
#
_symmetry.space_group_name_H-M   'P 1'
#
loop_
_entity.id
_entity.type
_entity.pdbx_description
1 polymer ?
#
loop_
_entity_poly.entity_id
_entity_poly.type
_entity_poly.pdbx_seq_one_letter_code
_entity_poly.pdbx_strand_id
1 'polypeptide(L)'
;MMFQTHKKILIFSTILILLLGISWIAFSSVVYKQYYLISYKFSLILVVSIIIGNLLVLWAILGIVAIQKKSNSLLKVYAFGLFIFLLISIAFLAIGVYVQIKLHEFQNDTNCTQKDIFIQLYKLNSLSYQTLCKNSCKCNFEGNSDEAFQRGIINYDNNDTSPLQVQECEEFNHFNIPEQQNYSDLLQVAEEVLGCSGVCSINSYFVFSDVNAGQPKSDCKQRLIDLINENNIDLIIGFSVITFILILNIVLSIILFSQQPKGKIFQKNIDGLYFVNNQMITVSQ
;
A
#
# COMPACT_ATOMS: atom_id res chain seq x y z
N MET A 1 11.08 0.37 -41.95
CA MET A 1 10.38 1.43 -41.18
C MET A 1 9.73 0.87 -39.91
N MET A 2 8.92 -0.18 -40.01
CA MET A 2 8.16 -0.77 -38.88
C MET A 2 8.99 -1.12 -37.63
N PHE A 3 10.18 -1.71 -37.79
CA PHE A 3 11.06 -2.07 -36.66
C PHE A 3 11.51 -0.86 -35.82
N GLN A 4 11.81 0.27 -36.46
CA GLN A 4 12.24 1.49 -35.74
C GLN A 4 11.11 2.08 -34.90
N THR A 5 9.87 2.01 -35.39
CA THR A 5 8.68 2.48 -34.67
C THR A 5 8.44 1.65 -33.41
N HIS A 6 8.45 0.31 -33.51
CA HIS A 6 8.28 -0.58 -32.36
C HIS A 6 9.38 -0.36 -31.30
N LYS A 7 10.62 -0.16 -31.75
CA LYS A 7 11.74 0.17 -30.85
C LYS A 7 11.49 1.46 -30.08
N LYS A 8 11.05 2.53 -30.74
CA LYS A 8 10.77 3.82 -30.08
C LYS A 8 9.63 3.70 -29.07
N ILE A 9 8.56 2.97 -29.42
CA ILE A 9 7.42 2.74 -28.51
C ILE A 9 7.87 1.93 -27.28
N LEU A 10 8.65 0.86 -27.47
CA LEU A 10 9.14 0.06 -26.34
C LEU A 10 10.06 0.87 -25.42
N ILE A 11 10.96 1.69 -25.97
CA ILE A 11 11.82 2.58 -25.17
C ILE A 11 10.97 3.57 -24.38
N PHE A 12 10.00 4.23 -25.03
CA PHE A 12 9.11 5.18 -24.37
C PHE A 12 8.35 4.51 -23.21
N SER A 13 7.80 3.33 -23.44
CA SER A 13 7.08 2.59 -22.40
C SER A 13 7.99 2.13 -21.26
N THR A 14 9.24 1.75 -21.55
CA THR A 14 10.25 1.41 -20.53
C THR A 14 10.62 2.65 -19.70
N ILE A 15 10.68 3.83 -20.31
CA ILE A 15 10.88 5.10 -19.59
C ILE A 15 9.71 5.39 -18.64
N LEU A 16 8.48 5.10 -19.03
CA LEU A 16 7.34 5.23 -18.10
C LEU A 16 7.47 4.31 -16.88
N ILE A 17 7.94 3.08 -17.06
CA ILE A 17 8.22 2.15 -15.94
C ILE A 17 9.35 2.69 -15.05
N LEU A 18 10.40 3.26 -15.65
CA LEU A 18 11.49 3.89 -14.90
C LEU A 18 10.98 5.04 -14.03
N LEU A 19 10.18 5.94 -14.62
CA LEU A 19 9.58 7.07 -13.90
C LEU A 19 8.64 6.60 -12.80
N LEU A 20 7.84 5.56 -13.05
CA LEU A 20 6.98 4.94 -12.04
C LEU A 20 7.81 4.42 -10.85
N GLY A 21 8.91 3.71 -11.12
CA GLY A 21 9.82 3.23 -10.08
C GLY A 21 10.42 4.35 -9.24
N ILE A 22 10.89 5.43 -9.88
CA ILE A 22 11.46 6.60 -9.19
C ILE A 22 10.40 7.30 -8.33
N SER A 23 9.23 7.57 -8.88
CA SER A 23 8.12 8.19 -8.16
C SER A 23 7.68 7.34 -6.96
N TRP A 24 7.65 6.01 -7.12
CA TRP A 24 7.31 5.08 -6.05
C TRP A 24 8.32 5.10 -4.89
N ILE A 25 9.63 5.14 -5.20
CA ILE A 25 10.69 5.27 -4.18
C ILE A 25 10.55 6.60 -3.45
N ALA A 26 10.34 7.70 -4.18
CA ALA A 26 10.20 9.03 -3.58
C ALA A 26 8.99 9.09 -2.64
N PHE A 27 7.82 8.61 -3.10
CA PHE A 27 6.60 8.52 -2.30
C PHE A 27 6.84 7.66 -1.04
N SER A 28 7.34 6.43 -1.20
CA SER A 28 7.57 5.53 -0.07
C SER A 28 8.55 6.09 0.95
N SER A 29 9.56 6.84 0.49
CA SER A 29 10.55 7.48 1.37
C SER A 29 9.96 8.65 2.17
N VAL A 30 9.08 9.45 1.55
CA VAL A 30 8.36 10.54 2.24
C VAL A 30 7.43 9.96 3.31
N VAL A 31 6.65 8.94 2.97
CA VAL A 31 5.73 8.27 3.91
C VAL A 31 6.52 7.59 5.03
N TYR A 32 7.65 6.95 4.73
CA TYR A 32 8.52 6.34 5.73
C TYR A 32 8.99 7.38 6.76
N LYS A 33 9.47 8.53 6.30
CA LYS A 33 9.93 9.59 7.19
C LYS A 33 8.81 10.10 8.11
N GLN A 34 7.58 10.19 7.62
CA GLN A 34 6.45 10.70 8.39
C GLN A 34 5.93 9.68 9.43
N TYR A 35 6.01 8.39 9.13
CA TYR A 35 5.28 7.36 9.89
C TYR A 35 6.17 6.27 10.52
N TYR A 36 7.50 6.41 10.49
CA TYR A 36 8.40 5.36 11.01
C TYR A 36 8.20 5.05 12.52
N LEU A 37 7.65 6.00 13.28
CA LEU A 37 7.45 5.87 14.73
C LEU A 37 6.14 5.16 15.12
N ILE A 38 5.15 5.10 14.24
CA ILE A 38 3.81 4.62 14.62
C ILE A 38 3.78 3.10 14.82
N SER A 39 4.42 2.33 13.93
CA SER A 39 4.40 0.87 14.03
C SER A 39 5.55 0.21 13.28
N TYR A 40 6.19 -0.76 13.93
CA TYR A 40 7.24 -1.57 13.31
C TYR A 40 6.73 -2.34 12.07
N LYS A 41 5.47 -2.80 12.09
CA LYS A 41 4.86 -3.52 10.97
C LYS A 41 4.69 -2.61 9.76
N PHE A 42 4.24 -1.38 9.99
CA PHE A 42 4.08 -0.40 8.93
C PHE A 42 5.42 0.01 8.30
N SER A 43 6.42 0.22 9.16
CA SER A 43 7.81 0.50 8.74
C SER A 43 8.37 -0.61 7.83
N LEU A 44 8.13 -1.89 8.17
CA LEU A 44 8.54 -3.03 7.35
C LEU A 44 7.91 -2.99 5.95
N ILE A 45 6.60 -2.70 5.84
CA ILE A 45 5.89 -2.63 4.56
C ILE A 45 6.48 -1.53 3.67
N LEU A 46 6.80 -0.38 4.24
CA LEU A 46 7.41 0.73 3.51
C LEU A 46 8.83 0.41 3.03
N VAL A 47 9.64 -0.27 3.85
CA VAL A 47 10.97 -0.73 3.44
C VAL A 47 10.88 -1.70 2.26
N VAL A 48 9.96 -2.68 2.34
CA VAL A 48 9.70 -3.61 1.22
C VAL A 48 9.25 -2.84 -0.04
N SER A 49 8.44 -1.80 0.13
CA SER A 49 7.98 -0.95 -0.98
C SER A 49 9.12 -0.19 -1.67
N ILE A 50 10.09 0.31 -0.89
CA ILE A 50 11.32 0.94 -1.42
C ILE A 50 12.17 -0.08 -2.19
N ILE A 51 12.31 -1.31 -1.67
CA ILE A 51 13.06 -2.38 -2.35
C ILE A 51 12.41 -2.71 -3.71
N ILE A 52 11.09 -2.87 -3.75
CA ILE A 52 10.35 -3.11 -5.00
C ILE A 52 10.55 -1.95 -5.99
N GLY A 53 10.50 -0.71 -5.52
CA GLY A 53 10.77 0.46 -6.36
C GLY A 53 12.17 0.43 -6.99
N ASN A 54 13.20 0.07 -6.21
CA ASN A 54 14.57 -0.07 -6.72
C ASN A 54 14.68 -1.20 -7.75
N LEU A 55 14.03 -2.34 -7.50
CA LEU A 55 13.96 -3.44 -8.47
C LEU A 55 13.33 -2.99 -9.79
N LEU A 56 12.25 -2.21 -9.76
CA LEU A 56 11.61 -1.66 -10.96
C LEU A 56 12.56 -0.73 -11.74
N VAL A 57 13.27 0.16 -11.05
CA VAL A 57 14.26 1.06 -11.67
C VAL A 57 15.37 0.27 -12.36
N LEU A 58 15.96 -0.71 -11.65
CA LEU A 58 17.01 -1.57 -12.21
C LEU A 58 16.50 -2.36 -13.42
N TRP A 59 15.27 -2.86 -13.37
CA TRP A 59 14.67 -3.60 -14.46
C TRP A 59 14.40 -2.74 -15.69
N ALA A 60 13.96 -1.49 -15.49
CA ALA A 60 13.76 -0.54 -16.57
C ALA A 60 15.09 -0.15 -17.24
N ILE A 61 16.16 0.06 -16.46
CA ILE A 61 17.51 0.31 -17.00
C ILE A 61 17.98 -0.89 -17.82
N LEU A 62 17.80 -2.11 -17.31
CA LEU A 62 18.11 -3.35 -18.04
C LEU A 62 17.35 -3.41 -19.38
N GLY A 63 16.07 -3.05 -19.38
CA GLY A 63 15.25 -2.96 -20.58
C GLY A 63 15.81 -1.98 -21.61
N ILE A 64 16.16 -0.76 -21.19
CA ILE A 64 16.77 0.25 -22.07
C ILE A 64 18.08 -0.28 -22.67
N VAL A 65 18.97 -0.86 -21.85
CA VAL A 65 20.24 -1.44 -22.31
C VAL A 65 20.02 -2.60 -23.27
N ALA A 66 19.06 -3.49 -23.00
CA ALA A 66 18.71 -4.63 -23.85
C ALA A 66 18.29 -4.16 -25.26
N ILE A 67 17.46 -3.12 -25.32
CA ILE A 67 16.93 -2.54 -26.56
C ILE A 67 18.03 -1.79 -27.34
N GLN A 68 18.92 -1.10 -26.65
CA GLN A 68 20.03 -0.37 -27.27
C GLN A 68 21.10 -1.32 -27.82
N LYS A 69 21.55 -2.30 -27.03
CA LYS A 69 22.57 -3.29 -27.43
C LYS A 69 22.05 -4.33 -28.42
N LYS A 70 20.74 -4.38 -28.68
CA LYS A 70 20.10 -5.40 -29.55
C LYS A 70 20.47 -6.84 -29.12
N SER A 71 20.62 -7.07 -27.82
CA SER A 71 20.99 -8.40 -27.31
C SER A 71 19.74 -9.24 -27.07
N ASN A 72 19.60 -10.32 -27.82
CA ASN A 72 18.49 -11.27 -27.67
C ASN A 72 18.42 -11.89 -26.27
N SER A 73 19.57 -12.15 -25.63
CA SER A 73 19.61 -12.72 -24.28
C SER A 73 19.07 -11.72 -23.25
N LEU A 74 19.52 -10.46 -23.29
CA LEU A 74 19.05 -9.42 -22.36
C LEU A 74 17.56 -9.12 -22.54
N LEU A 75 17.06 -9.14 -23.79
CA LEU A 75 15.64 -8.89 -24.05
C LEU A 75 14.76 -10.02 -23.48
N LYS A 76 15.21 -11.27 -23.52
CA LYS A 76 14.51 -12.40 -22.88
C LYS A 76 14.48 -12.26 -21.36
N VAL A 77 15.61 -11.89 -20.74
CA VAL A 77 15.67 -11.65 -19.29
C VAL A 77 14.73 -10.50 -18.91
N TYR A 78 14.76 -9.39 -19.65
CA TYR A 78 13.86 -8.26 -19.44
C TYR A 78 12.38 -8.68 -19.51
N ALA A 79 11.98 -9.38 -20.58
CA ALA A 79 10.61 -9.86 -20.77
C ALA A 79 10.18 -10.83 -19.65
N PHE A 80 11.08 -11.70 -19.18
CA PHE A 80 10.80 -12.61 -18.08
C PHE A 80 10.51 -11.85 -16.77
N GLY A 81 11.30 -10.84 -16.41
CA GLY A 81 10.99 -10.07 -15.20
C GLY A 81 9.75 -9.18 -15.35
N LEU A 82 9.45 -8.64 -16.54
CA LEU A 82 8.17 -7.98 -16.79
C LEU A 82 6.99 -8.94 -16.57
N PHE A 83 7.14 -10.21 -16.94
CA PHE A 83 6.12 -11.23 -16.68
C PHE A 83 5.95 -11.47 -15.17
N ILE A 84 7.02 -11.49 -14.38
CA ILE A 84 6.92 -11.57 -12.91
C ILE A 84 6.20 -10.34 -12.34
N PHE A 85 6.55 -9.12 -12.78
CA PHE A 85 5.85 -7.91 -12.35
C PHE A 85 4.37 -7.90 -12.77
N LEU A 86 4.05 -8.47 -13.94
CA LEU A 86 2.68 -8.63 -14.39
C LEU A 86 1.88 -9.53 -13.44
N LEU A 87 2.43 -10.67 -13.02
CA LEU A 87 1.77 -11.57 -12.07
C LEU A 87 1.51 -10.88 -10.72
N ILE A 88 2.49 -10.11 -10.23
CA ILE A 88 2.35 -9.32 -9.00
C ILE A 88 1.23 -8.27 -9.16
N SER A 89 1.22 -7.54 -10.28
CA SER A 89 0.20 -6.52 -10.57
C SER A 89 -1.21 -7.12 -10.65
N ILE A 90 -1.36 -8.29 -11.28
CA ILE A 90 -2.63 -9.01 -11.34
C ILE A 90 -3.07 -9.47 -9.95
N ALA A 91 -2.15 -9.95 -9.11
CA ALA A 91 -2.46 -10.35 -7.75
C ALA A 91 -2.98 -9.16 -6.91
N PHE A 92 -2.34 -8.00 -7.00
CA PHE A 92 -2.82 -6.78 -6.32
C PHE A 92 -4.18 -6.31 -6.84
N LEU A 93 -4.42 -6.40 -8.15
CA LEU A 93 -5.73 -6.08 -8.72
C LEU A 93 -6.81 -7.03 -8.20
N ALA A 94 -6.53 -8.33 -8.13
CA ALA A 94 -7.46 -9.32 -7.58
C ALA A 94 -7.76 -9.06 -6.10
N ILE A 95 -6.74 -8.69 -5.31
CA ILE A 95 -6.92 -8.31 -3.90
C ILE A 95 -7.78 -7.04 -3.80
N GLY A 96 -7.54 -6.01 -4.60
CA GLY A 96 -8.33 -4.77 -4.58
C GLY A 96 -9.81 -5.02 -4.91
N VAL A 97 -10.09 -5.84 -5.93
CA VAL A 97 -11.46 -6.26 -6.27
C VAL A 97 -12.09 -7.08 -5.13
N TYR A 98 -11.34 -8.02 -4.55
CA TYR A 98 -11.82 -8.81 -3.41
C TYR A 98 -12.16 -7.93 -2.20
N VAL A 99 -11.29 -6.97 -1.87
CA VAL A 99 -11.51 -5.98 -0.81
C VAL A 99 -12.76 -5.17 -1.11
N GLN A 100 -12.99 -4.72 -2.35
CA GLN A 100 -14.19 -3.97 -2.72
C GLN A 100 -15.47 -4.77 -2.47
N ILE A 101 -15.48 -6.05 -2.82
CA ILE A 101 -16.62 -6.94 -2.59
C ILE A 101 -16.87 -7.10 -1.09
N LYS A 102 -15.81 -7.31 -0.30
CA LYS A 102 -15.92 -7.46 1.15
C LYS A 102 -16.29 -6.17 1.87
N LEU A 103 -15.87 -5.02 1.37
CA LEU A 103 -16.19 -3.72 1.94
C LEU A 103 -17.70 -3.47 1.96
N HIS A 104 -18.40 -3.90 0.90
CA HIS A 104 -19.85 -3.81 0.84
C HIS A 104 -20.55 -4.66 1.92
N GLU A 105 -20.00 -5.82 2.29
CA GLU A 105 -20.53 -6.60 3.43
C GLU A 105 -20.37 -5.82 4.74
N PHE A 106 -19.25 -5.14 4.94
CA PHE A 106 -18.98 -4.37 6.16
C PHE A 106 -19.79 -3.08 6.26
N GLN A 107 -20.08 -2.43 5.12
CA GLN A 107 -20.94 -1.26 5.05
C GLN A 107 -22.35 -1.54 5.56
N ASN A 108 -22.90 -2.71 5.24
CA ASN A 108 -24.27 -3.07 5.60
C ASN A 108 -24.46 -3.45 7.08
N ASP A 109 -23.39 -3.72 7.83
CA ASP A 109 -23.47 -4.07 9.25
C ASP A 109 -23.54 -2.82 10.16
N THR A 110 -24.58 -1.99 10.01
CA THR A 110 -24.67 -0.67 10.68
C THR A 110 -24.60 -0.75 12.21
N ASN A 111 -24.99 -1.88 12.80
CA ASN A 111 -25.06 -2.08 14.25
C ASN A 111 -23.91 -2.95 14.80
N CYS A 112 -22.92 -3.32 13.99
CA CYS A 112 -21.79 -4.16 14.40
C CYS A 112 -22.23 -5.51 15.02
N THR A 113 -23.27 -6.14 14.49
CA THR A 113 -23.82 -7.39 15.05
C THR A 113 -23.49 -8.63 14.24
N GLN A 114 -22.94 -8.48 13.03
CA GLN A 114 -22.76 -9.61 12.11
C GLN A 114 -21.33 -10.15 12.09
N LYS A 115 -20.32 -9.30 12.33
CA LYS A 115 -18.90 -9.68 12.22
C LYS A 115 -18.24 -9.69 13.59
N ASP A 116 -17.63 -10.83 13.95
CA ASP A 116 -17.00 -11.04 15.27
C ASP A 116 -16.05 -9.92 15.68
N ILE A 117 -15.19 -9.47 14.77
CA ILE A 117 -14.23 -8.38 15.04
C ILE A 117 -14.94 -7.07 15.42
N PHE A 118 -16.04 -6.73 14.74
CA PHE A 118 -16.78 -5.51 15.03
C PHE A 118 -17.61 -5.62 16.30
N ILE A 119 -18.11 -6.82 16.63
CA ILE A 119 -18.77 -7.09 17.91
C ILE A 119 -17.78 -6.85 19.06
N GLN A 120 -16.55 -7.37 18.96
CA GLN A 120 -15.53 -7.19 20.00
C GLN A 120 -15.07 -5.74 20.10
N LEU A 121 -14.82 -5.07 18.96
CA LEU A 121 -14.44 -3.65 18.93
C LEU A 121 -15.55 -2.75 19.50
N TYR A 122 -16.81 -3.00 19.15
CA TYR A 122 -17.95 -2.28 19.72
C TYR A 122 -18.06 -2.50 21.23
N LYS A 123 -17.92 -3.74 21.70
CA LYS A 123 -17.94 -4.07 23.13
C LYS A 123 -16.80 -3.36 23.87
N LEU A 124 -15.59 -3.40 23.32
CA LEU A 124 -14.42 -2.71 23.87
C LEU A 124 -14.65 -1.20 23.93
N ASN A 125 -15.12 -0.60 22.84
CA ASN A 125 -15.44 0.82 22.78
C ASN A 125 -16.47 1.22 23.83
N SER A 126 -17.57 0.47 23.94
CA SER A 126 -18.65 0.77 24.87
C SER A 126 -18.20 0.71 26.34
N LEU A 127 -17.47 -0.35 26.72
CA LEU A 127 -16.91 -0.46 28.07
C LEU A 127 -15.88 0.65 28.36
N SER A 128 -15.03 0.95 27.38
CA SER A 128 -13.99 1.96 27.51
C SER A 128 -14.57 3.36 27.71
N TYR A 129 -15.58 3.72 26.89
CA TYR A 129 -16.28 5.00 26.97
C TYR A 129 -17.10 5.18 28.25
N GLN A 130 -17.57 4.08 28.85
CA GLN A 130 -18.24 4.11 30.16
C GLN A 130 -17.25 4.19 31.34
N THR A 131 -15.99 3.84 31.09
CA THR A 131 -14.94 3.78 32.12
C THR A 131 -14.21 5.11 32.23
N LEU A 132 -13.61 5.57 31.12
CA LEU A 132 -12.87 6.83 31.06
C LEU A 132 -13.83 8.01 31.27
N CYS A 133 -13.41 9.00 32.07
CA CYS A 133 -14.15 10.24 32.31
C CYS A 133 -15.57 10.11 32.90
N LYS A 134 -16.00 8.92 33.33
CA LYS A 134 -17.38 8.66 33.77
C LYS A 134 -17.47 7.96 35.10
N ASN A 135 -17.36 6.63 35.11
CA ASN A 135 -17.72 5.85 36.29
C ASN A 135 -16.53 5.66 37.22
N SER A 136 -15.54 4.88 36.80
CA SER A 136 -14.47 4.38 37.66
C SER A 136 -13.12 5.07 37.42
N CYS A 137 -12.89 5.58 36.20
CA CYS A 137 -11.63 6.22 35.84
C CYS A 137 -11.82 7.73 35.64
N LYS A 138 -11.19 8.51 36.53
CA LYS A 138 -11.14 9.96 36.42
C LYS A 138 -10.09 10.35 35.38
N CYS A 139 -10.44 11.16 34.40
CA CYS A 139 -9.53 11.52 33.31
C CYS A 139 -8.94 12.93 33.46
N ASN A 140 -7.79 13.17 32.82
CA ASN A 140 -7.20 14.50 32.71
C ASN A 140 -7.88 15.28 31.57
N PHE A 141 -8.77 16.20 31.90
CA PHE A 141 -9.47 17.06 30.93
C PHE A 141 -9.15 18.52 31.19
N GLU A 142 -8.56 19.20 30.21
CA GLU A 142 -8.06 20.57 30.35
C GLU A 142 -9.18 21.63 30.21
N GLY A 143 -10.36 21.25 29.71
CA GLY A 143 -11.48 22.16 29.47
C GLY A 143 -12.24 22.60 30.74
N ASN A 144 -13.19 23.52 30.55
CA ASN A 144 -14.06 23.99 31.64
C ASN A 144 -15.26 23.04 31.89
N SER A 145 -16.02 23.29 32.95
CA SER A 145 -17.19 22.48 33.32
C SER A 145 -18.28 22.43 32.26
N ASP A 146 -18.48 23.53 31.52
CA ASP A 146 -19.51 23.59 30.48
C ASP A 146 -19.11 22.75 29.27
N GLU A 147 -17.84 22.78 28.88
CA GLU A 147 -17.28 21.94 27.82
C GLU A 147 -17.30 20.45 28.22
N ALA A 148 -16.93 20.13 29.46
CA ALA A 148 -17.01 18.77 29.99
C ALA A 148 -18.45 18.25 29.94
N PHE A 149 -19.42 19.06 30.40
CA PHE A 149 -20.84 18.72 30.36
C PHE A 149 -21.35 18.51 28.92
N GLN A 150 -20.98 19.39 27.98
CA GLN A 150 -21.35 19.23 26.56
C GLN A 150 -20.78 17.95 25.94
N ARG A 151 -19.60 17.50 26.40
CA ARG A 151 -18.99 16.24 25.98
C ARG A 151 -19.42 15.04 26.85
N GLY A 152 -20.32 15.21 27.82
CA GLY A 152 -20.73 14.13 28.71
C GLY A 152 -19.59 13.55 29.58
N ILE A 153 -18.56 14.36 29.83
CA ILE A 153 -17.46 14.10 30.76
C ILE A 153 -17.96 14.50 32.15
N ILE A 154 -18.04 13.54 33.07
CA ILE A 154 -18.61 13.76 34.42
C ILE A 154 -17.59 13.54 35.54
N ASN A 155 -16.52 12.78 35.28
CA ASN A 155 -15.48 12.46 36.26
C ASN A 155 -14.11 12.84 35.69
N TYR A 156 -13.68 14.07 35.91
CA TYR A 156 -12.42 14.60 35.40
C TYR A 156 -11.69 15.48 36.44
N ASP A 157 -10.40 15.67 36.22
CA ASP A 157 -9.62 16.77 36.80
C ASP A 157 -8.59 17.30 35.80
N ASN A 158 -7.82 18.29 36.24
CA ASN A 158 -6.81 18.96 35.42
C ASN A 158 -5.41 18.60 35.93
N ASN A 159 -5.23 17.36 36.40
CA ASN A 159 -3.95 16.90 36.94
C ASN A 159 -3.23 16.04 35.90
N ASP A 160 -1.95 16.36 35.65
CA ASP A 160 -1.10 15.65 34.70
C ASP A 160 -0.91 14.16 35.04
N THR A 161 -1.24 13.73 36.26
CA THR A 161 -1.17 12.31 36.66
C THR A 161 -2.41 11.51 36.28
N SER A 162 -3.51 12.17 35.89
CA SER A 162 -4.75 11.48 35.54
C SER A 162 -4.70 10.95 34.10
N PRO A 163 -5.31 9.78 33.83
CA PRO A 163 -5.36 9.19 32.50
C PRO A 163 -5.84 10.12 31.38
N LEU A 164 -5.11 10.15 30.26
CA LEU A 164 -5.54 10.82 29.02
C LEU A 164 -6.33 9.91 28.09
N GLN A 165 -6.12 8.60 28.22
CA GLN A 165 -6.71 7.54 27.41
C GLN A 165 -7.11 6.35 28.29
N VAL A 166 -8.05 5.52 27.82
CA VAL A 166 -8.60 4.43 28.65
C VAL A 166 -7.57 3.38 29.04
N GLN A 167 -6.52 3.18 28.23
CA GLN A 167 -5.47 2.19 28.45
C GLN A 167 -4.67 2.47 29.74
N GLU A 168 -4.72 3.70 30.25
CA GLU A 168 -4.06 4.13 31.49
C GLU A 168 -4.93 3.89 32.74
N CYS A 169 -6.20 3.53 32.57
CA CYS A 169 -7.12 3.19 33.66
C CYS A 169 -6.86 1.77 34.18
N GLU A 170 -6.88 1.57 35.50
CA GLU A 170 -6.70 0.24 36.11
C GLU A 170 -7.81 -0.75 35.70
N GLU A 171 -9.05 -0.27 35.55
CA GLU A 171 -10.19 -1.09 35.16
C GLU A 171 -10.09 -1.63 33.73
N PHE A 172 -9.32 -0.97 32.86
CA PHE A 172 -9.09 -1.46 31.50
C PHE A 172 -8.54 -2.89 31.53
N ASN A 173 -7.57 -3.18 32.40
CA ASN A 173 -6.97 -4.52 32.54
C ASN A 173 -7.95 -5.62 32.99
N HIS A 174 -9.13 -5.23 33.48
CA HIS A 174 -10.16 -6.14 33.96
C HIS A 174 -11.24 -6.42 32.91
N PHE A 175 -11.16 -5.83 31.72
CA PHE A 175 -12.12 -6.11 30.65
C PHE A 175 -11.95 -7.54 30.13
N ASN A 176 -13.03 -8.32 30.17
CA ASN A 176 -13.03 -9.67 29.61
C ASN A 176 -13.30 -9.63 28.09
N ILE A 177 -12.27 -9.20 27.34
CA ILE A 177 -12.28 -9.06 25.88
C ILE A 177 -11.05 -9.78 25.28
N PRO A 178 -11.24 -10.73 24.34
CA PRO A 178 -10.14 -11.34 23.62
C PRO A 178 -9.33 -10.30 22.85
N GLU A 179 -8.00 -10.42 22.86
CA GLU A 179 -7.11 -9.53 22.11
C GLU A 179 -7.28 -8.03 22.44
N GLN A 180 -7.71 -7.71 23.66
CA GLN A 180 -7.98 -6.35 24.10
C GLN A 180 -6.89 -5.34 23.70
N GLN A 181 -5.61 -5.66 23.94
CA GLN A 181 -4.50 -4.77 23.61
C GLN A 181 -4.40 -4.50 22.10
N ASN A 182 -4.53 -5.55 21.27
CA ASN A 182 -4.48 -5.38 19.82
C ASN A 182 -5.63 -4.49 19.32
N TYR A 183 -6.81 -4.63 19.91
CA TYR A 183 -7.99 -3.85 19.56
C TYR A 183 -7.90 -2.41 20.06
N SER A 184 -7.37 -2.15 21.26
CA SER A 184 -7.14 -0.78 21.72
C SER A 184 -6.07 -0.08 20.90
N ASP A 185 -4.97 -0.77 20.56
CA ASP A 185 -3.92 -0.20 19.70
C ASP A 185 -4.49 0.15 18.31
N LEU A 186 -5.36 -0.72 17.76
CA LEU A 186 -6.04 -0.45 16.49
C LEU A 186 -6.96 0.77 16.59
N LEU A 187 -7.74 0.89 17.66
CA LEU A 187 -8.66 2.00 17.86
C LEU A 187 -7.91 3.30 18.11
N GLN A 188 -6.85 3.29 18.92
CA GLN A 188 -5.96 4.43 19.12
C GLN A 188 -5.43 4.95 17.78
N VAL A 189 -4.86 4.07 16.95
CA VAL A 189 -4.36 4.45 15.62
C VAL A 189 -5.50 4.98 14.74
N ALA A 190 -6.69 4.38 14.80
CA ALA A 190 -7.84 4.87 14.05
C ALA A 190 -8.25 6.29 14.50
N GLU A 191 -8.30 6.56 15.80
CA GLU A 191 -8.63 7.87 16.35
C GLU A 191 -7.59 8.93 15.93
N GLU A 192 -6.30 8.64 16.15
CA GLU A 192 -5.18 9.56 15.83
C GLU A 192 -5.08 9.86 14.33
N VAL A 193 -5.24 8.85 13.48
CA VAL A 193 -5.05 9.00 12.03
C VAL A 193 -6.31 9.54 11.34
N LEU A 194 -7.49 9.11 11.77
CA LEU A 194 -8.75 9.42 11.08
C LEU A 194 -9.55 10.55 11.74
N GLY A 195 -9.23 10.96 12.96
CA GLY A 195 -9.97 11.98 13.71
C GLY A 195 -11.41 11.56 14.04
N CYS A 196 -11.61 10.26 14.26
CA CYS A 196 -12.88 9.63 14.58
C CYS A 196 -12.87 9.13 16.04
N SER A 197 -14.02 8.77 16.59
CA SER A 197 -14.05 7.98 17.83
C SER A 197 -15.28 7.08 17.87
N GLY A 198 -15.08 5.88 18.39
CA GLY A 198 -16.10 4.85 18.51
C GLY A 198 -16.27 3.97 17.27
N VAL A 199 -17.02 2.90 17.46
CA VAL A 199 -17.27 1.85 16.45
C VAL A 199 -18.74 1.51 16.44
N CYS A 200 -19.44 1.74 15.33
CA CYS A 200 -20.92 1.72 15.25
C CYS A 200 -21.63 2.69 16.21
N SER A 201 -20.91 3.69 16.74
CA SER A 201 -21.46 4.76 17.56
C SER A 201 -20.41 5.86 17.66
N ILE A 202 -20.85 7.12 17.60
CA ILE A 202 -19.95 8.27 17.78
C ILE A 202 -19.83 8.55 19.28
N ASN A 203 -18.60 8.51 19.80
CA ASN A 203 -18.33 9.00 21.16
C ASN A 203 -18.24 10.53 21.15
N SER A 204 -18.46 11.17 22.30
CA SER A 204 -18.39 12.63 22.44
C SER A 204 -16.97 13.19 22.60
N TYR A 205 -15.99 12.31 22.83
CA TYR A 205 -14.57 12.60 22.98
C TYR A 205 -13.76 11.36 22.55
N PHE A 206 -12.45 11.52 22.34
CA PHE A 206 -11.54 10.43 21.98
C PHE A 206 -11.22 9.56 23.20
N VAL A 207 -11.41 8.24 23.07
CA VAL A 207 -11.35 7.31 24.22
C VAL A 207 -10.03 6.57 24.28
N PHE A 208 -9.44 6.27 23.11
CA PHE A 208 -8.24 5.46 22.97
C PHE A 208 -6.99 6.28 22.65
N SER A 209 -7.17 7.54 22.31
CA SER A 209 -6.13 8.56 22.14
C SER A 209 -6.35 9.68 23.17
N ASP A 210 -5.98 10.93 22.86
CA ASP A 210 -6.05 12.03 23.82
C ASP A 210 -7.47 12.62 23.93
N VAL A 211 -8.08 12.53 25.13
CA VAL A 211 -9.38 13.14 25.45
C VAL A 211 -9.45 14.65 25.15
N ASN A 212 -8.30 15.33 25.15
CA ASN A 212 -8.16 16.76 24.86
C ASN A 212 -7.99 17.07 23.36
N ALA A 213 -7.90 16.07 22.48
CA ALA A 213 -7.76 16.24 21.02
C ALA A 213 -8.99 16.85 20.30
N GLY A 214 -10.01 17.25 21.06
CA GLY A 214 -11.22 17.90 20.57
C GLY A 214 -12.41 16.95 20.45
N GLN A 215 -13.41 17.33 19.65
CA GLN A 215 -14.57 16.49 19.38
C GLN A 215 -14.34 15.64 18.12
N PRO A 216 -14.57 14.32 18.18
CA PRO A 216 -14.46 13.46 17.02
C PRO A 216 -15.53 13.82 15.97
N LYS A 217 -15.18 13.75 14.69
CA LYS A 217 -16.07 14.18 13.60
C LYS A 217 -17.03 13.08 13.14
N SER A 218 -16.68 11.82 13.38
CA SER A 218 -17.37 10.67 12.82
C SER A 218 -17.06 9.40 13.61
N ASP A 219 -17.83 8.36 13.31
CA ASP A 219 -17.57 6.99 13.75
C ASP A 219 -16.34 6.40 13.03
N CYS A 220 -15.49 5.65 13.73
CA CYS A 220 -14.26 5.13 13.15
C CYS A 220 -14.47 4.04 12.12
N LYS A 221 -15.51 3.20 12.28
CA LYS A 221 -15.83 2.18 11.28
C LYS A 221 -16.24 2.86 9.97
N GLN A 222 -17.13 3.84 10.04
CA GLN A 222 -17.55 4.59 8.85
C GLN A 222 -16.37 5.29 8.19
N ARG A 223 -15.55 6.02 8.96
CA ARG A 223 -14.41 6.76 8.41
C ARG A 223 -13.36 5.85 7.79
N LEU A 224 -13.10 4.69 8.39
CA LEU A 224 -12.20 3.68 7.83
C LEU A 224 -12.75 3.09 6.53
N ILE A 225 -14.05 2.78 6.49
CA ILE A 225 -14.71 2.28 5.28
C ILE A 225 -14.65 3.31 4.15
N ASP A 226 -14.92 4.58 4.46
CA ASP A 226 -14.87 5.67 3.48
C ASP A 226 -13.44 5.82 2.94
N LEU A 227 -12.44 5.81 3.83
CA LEU A 227 -11.02 5.87 3.45
C LEU A 227 -10.62 4.68 2.56
N ILE A 228 -11.03 3.46 2.91
CA ILE A 228 -10.73 2.28 2.10
C ILE A 228 -11.46 2.38 0.76
N ASN A 229 -12.72 2.79 0.73
CA ASN A 229 -13.50 2.89 -0.52
C ASN A 229 -12.92 3.93 -1.47
N GLU A 230 -12.59 5.13 -0.97
CA GLU A 230 -11.98 6.21 -1.75
C GLU A 230 -10.64 5.77 -2.34
N ASN A 231 -9.75 5.22 -1.51
CA ASN A 231 -8.42 4.82 -1.96
C ASN A 231 -8.41 3.52 -2.79
N ASN A 232 -9.29 2.57 -2.52
CA ASN A 232 -9.29 1.28 -3.21
C ASN A 232 -9.72 1.44 -4.67
N ILE A 233 -10.65 2.35 -4.98
CA ILE A 233 -11.04 2.67 -6.36
C ILE A 233 -9.82 3.22 -7.13
N ASP A 234 -9.11 4.18 -6.55
CA ASP A 234 -7.91 4.76 -7.15
C ASP A 234 -6.79 3.72 -7.33
N LEU A 235 -6.61 2.83 -6.36
CA LEU A 235 -5.66 1.72 -6.45
C LEU A 235 -6.02 0.75 -7.58
N ILE A 236 -7.29 0.35 -7.72
CA ILE A 236 -7.75 -0.54 -8.80
C ILE A 236 -7.48 0.11 -10.17
N ILE A 237 -7.79 1.40 -10.32
CA ILE A 237 -7.53 2.15 -11.56
C ILE A 237 -6.03 2.18 -11.84
N GLY A 238 -5.21 2.54 -10.85
CA GLY A 238 -3.75 2.59 -10.96
C GLY A 238 -3.14 1.25 -11.38
N PHE A 239 -3.49 0.16 -10.69
CA PHE A 239 -3.02 -1.18 -11.03
C PHE A 239 -3.52 -1.66 -12.40
N SER A 240 -4.73 -1.26 -12.82
CA SER A 240 -5.24 -1.58 -14.16
C SER A 240 -4.40 -0.93 -15.25
N VAL A 241 -4.04 0.35 -15.09
CA VAL A 241 -3.17 1.08 -16.03
C VAL A 241 -1.77 0.46 -16.05
N ILE A 242 -1.18 0.16 -14.89
CA ILE A 242 0.15 -0.49 -14.79
C ILE A 242 0.13 -1.86 -15.49
N THR A 243 -0.89 -2.67 -15.23
CA THR A 243 -1.07 -4.00 -15.84
C THR A 243 -1.13 -3.88 -17.36
N PHE A 244 -1.89 -2.92 -17.89
CA PHE A 244 -1.98 -2.67 -19.34
C PHE A 244 -0.61 -2.29 -19.93
N ILE A 245 0.12 -1.39 -19.28
CA ILE A 245 1.48 -0.99 -19.71
C ILE A 245 2.42 -2.19 -19.71
N LEU A 246 2.39 -3.05 -18.69
CA LEU A 246 3.22 -4.25 -18.61
C LEU A 246 2.91 -5.25 -19.74
N ILE A 247 1.63 -5.50 -20.03
CA ILE A 247 1.20 -6.35 -21.15
C ILE A 247 1.72 -5.78 -22.47
N LEU A 248 1.56 -4.48 -22.69
CA LEU A 248 2.04 -3.82 -23.90
C LEU A 248 3.56 -3.98 -24.06
N ASN A 249 4.34 -3.81 -22.99
CA ASN A 249 5.79 -4.02 -23.03
C ASN A 249 6.17 -5.47 -23.35
N ILE A 250 5.47 -6.45 -22.79
CA ILE A 250 5.72 -7.87 -23.06
C ILE A 250 5.45 -8.17 -24.54
N VAL A 251 4.29 -7.75 -25.06
CA VAL A 251 3.92 -7.95 -26.48
C VAL A 251 4.93 -7.29 -27.41
N LEU A 252 5.30 -6.02 -27.15
CA LEU A 252 6.31 -5.31 -27.95
C LEU A 252 7.68 -5.97 -27.86
N SER A 253 8.06 -6.52 -26.70
CA SER A 253 9.32 -7.26 -26.53
C SER A 253 9.33 -8.54 -27.36
N ILE A 254 8.22 -9.28 -27.40
CA ILE A 254 8.06 -10.50 -28.22
C ILE A 254 8.10 -10.15 -29.72
N ILE A 255 7.41 -9.09 -30.15
CA ILE A 255 7.44 -8.61 -31.53
C ILE A 255 8.86 -8.23 -31.94
N LEU A 256 9.56 -7.45 -31.10
CA LEU A 256 10.93 -7.05 -31.38
C LEU A 256 11.87 -8.26 -31.43
N PHE A 257 11.70 -9.24 -30.54
CA PHE A 257 12.46 -10.49 -30.56
C PHE A 257 12.24 -11.26 -31.88
N SER A 258 11.00 -11.33 -32.36
CA SER A 258 10.64 -12.03 -33.59
C SER A 258 11.14 -11.33 -34.86
N GLN A 259 11.29 -10.00 -34.82
CA GLN A 259 11.80 -9.20 -35.93
C GLN A 259 13.33 -9.09 -35.98
N GLN A 260 14.05 -9.49 -34.91
CA GLN A 260 15.50 -9.47 -34.97
C GLN A 260 15.99 -10.49 -36.00
N PRO A 261 16.81 -10.07 -36.98
CA PRO A 261 17.38 -11.02 -37.92
C PRO A 261 18.14 -12.07 -37.11
N LYS A 262 17.78 -13.34 -37.29
CA LYS A 262 18.54 -14.46 -36.74
C LYS A 262 19.95 -14.28 -37.26
N GLY A 263 20.84 -13.75 -36.42
CA GLY A 263 22.19 -13.42 -36.82
C GLY A 263 22.76 -14.65 -37.51
N LYS A 264 23.24 -14.47 -38.74
CA LYS A 264 24.09 -15.48 -39.37
C LYS A 264 25.15 -15.78 -38.34
N ILE A 265 25.18 -17.03 -37.87
CA ILE A 265 26.21 -17.52 -36.98
C ILE A 265 27.50 -17.21 -37.73
N PHE A 266 28.21 -16.15 -37.35
CA PHE A 266 29.60 -15.98 -37.77
C PHE A 266 30.35 -17.07 -37.02
N GLN A 267 30.26 -18.28 -37.57
CA GLN A 267 31.02 -19.42 -37.17
C GLN A 267 32.45 -19.03 -37.51
N LYS A 268 33.17 -18.54 -36.50
CA LYS A 268 34.59 -18.29 -36.59
C LYS A 268 35.22 -19.67 -36.75
N ASN A 269 35.27 -20.15 -37.99
CA ASN A 269 36.01 -21.36 -38.31
C ASN A 269 37.47 -21.05 -37.95
N ILE A 270 38.11 -21.99 -37.27
CA ILE A 270 39.50 -21.86 -36.80
C ILE A 270 40.47 -21.64 -37.98
N ASP A 271 39.99 -21.84 -39.21
CA ASP A 271 40.77 -21.77 -40.46
C ASP A 271 40.61 -20.46 -41.26
N GLY A 272 40.07 -19.37 -40.66
CA GLY A 272 40.06 -18.06 -41.33
C GLY A 272 39.04 -17.89 -42.47
N LEU A 273 38.10 -18.83 -42.64
CA LEU A 273 37.02 -18.74 -43.62
C LEU A 273 35.77 -18.09 -43.02
N TYR A 274 35.38 -16.93 -43.56
CA TYR A 274 34.13 -16.24 -43.21
C TYR A 274 33.04 -16.62 -44.22
N PHE A 275 32.00 -17.32 -43.76
CA PHE A 275 30.79 -17.52 -44.56
C PHE A 275 29.80 -16.38 -44.31
N VAL A 276 29.44 -15.66 -45.37
CA VAL A 276 28.34 -14.69 -45.34
C VAL A 276 27.29 -15.19 -46.32
N ASN A 277 26.10 -15.57 -45.84
CA ASN A 277 24.97 -15.96 -46.70
C ASN A 277 25.19 -17.21 -47.58
N ASN A 278 25.82 -18.27 -47.06
CA ASN A 278 26.17 -19.46 -47.87
C ASN A 278 27.05 -19.16 -49.10
N GLN A 279 27.63 -17.96 -49.19
CA GLN A 279 28.66 -17.64 -50.17
C GLN A 279 30.00 -17.67 -49.46
N MET A 280 30.90 -18.49 -50.00
CA MET A 280 32.29 -18.58 -49.56
C MET A 280 33.01 -17.32 -50.08
N ILE A 281 33.49 -16.48 -49.17
CA ILE A 281 34.33 -15.34 -49.52
C ILE A 281 35.77 -15.75 -49.19
N THR A 282 36.55 -16.08 -50.21
CA THR A 282 37.99 -16.29 -50.08
C THR A 282 38.67 -14.93 -50.04
N VAL A 283 39.20 -14.56 -48.88
CA VAL A 283 40.12 -13.42 -48.75
C VAL A 283 41.50 -13.92 -49.13
N SER A 284 41.94 -13.68 -50.37
CA SER A 284 43.34 -13.88 -50.74
C SER A 284 44.17 -12.78 -50.08
N GLN A 285 45.18 -13.17 -49.30
CA GLN A 285 46.23 -12.26 -48.84
C GLN A 285 47.06 -11.76 -50.01
#